data_AF-A0A6P8YCH8-F1
#
_entry.id   AF-A0A6P8YCH8-F1
#
_cell.length_a   1.000
_cell.length_b   1.000
_cell.length_c   1.000
_cell.angle_alpha   90.00
_cell.angle_beta   90.00
_cell.angle_gamma   90.00
#
_symmetry.space_group_name_H-M   'P 1'
#
loop_
_entity.id
_entity.type
_entity.pdbx_description
1 polymer ?
#
loop_
_entity_poly.entity_id
_entity_poly.type
_entity_poly.pdbx_seq_one_letter_code
_entity_poly.pdbx_strand_id
1 'polypeptide(L)'
;MNNLEPGVEMFAPETILKTDAEDEDSPTGKKELSAKEEDELISMETLRESPVQWPERFPGMDDFMNMSNTPIHQPSGDYSPGVSNMDAAQINQLASLTPDQLIEKIKSMQDEVYQLGLRESKEMTRGKLLGIFDRMAKSKK
;
A
#
# COMPACT_ATOMS: atom_id res chain seq x y z
N MET A 1 -48.84 -12.99 -12.98
CA MET A 1 -47.67 -13.86 -13.22
C MET A 1 -46.49 -13.17 -12.59
N ASN A 2 -45.85 -13.88 -11.67
CA ASN A 2 -44.80 -13.43 -10.76
C ASN A 2 -43.43 -13.32 -11.44
N ASN A 3 -42.48 -12.78 -10.66
CA ASN A 3 -41.00 -12.82 -10.73
C ASN A 3 -40.41 -11.45 -11.09
N LEU A 4 -40.03 -10.56 -10.16
CA LEU A 4 -39.17 -10.67 -8.96
C LEU A 4 -37.68 -10.85 -9.31
N GLU A 5 -36.91 -9.76 -9.16
CA GLU A 5 -35.45 -9.71 -9.17
C GLU A 5 -34.83 -10.56 -8.04
N PRO A 6 -33.66 -11.18 -8.26
CA PRO A 6 -32.71 -11.48 -7.21
C PRO A 6 -31.31 -10.94 -7.56
N GLY A 7 -30.47 -10.45 -6.65
CA GLY A 7 -30.55 -10.36 -5.21
C GLY A 7 -29.36 -9.53 -4.73
N VAL A 8 -29.63 -8.61 -3.81
CA VAL A 8 -28.64 -7.95 -2.97
C VAL A 8 -28.35 -8.94 -1.85
N GLU A 9 -27.17 -9.57 -1.86
CA GLU A 9 -26.71 -10.37 -0.73
C GLU A 9 -26.44 -9.45 0.46
N MET A 10 -27.37 -9.49 1.41
CA MET A 10 -27.25 -8.89 2.71
C MET A 10 -26.23 -9.69 3.53
N PHE A 11 -25.16 -9.04 3.96
CA PHE A 11 -24.26 -9.57 4.98
C PHE A 11 -25.05 -9.85 6.27
N ALA A 12 -25.09 -11.13 6.66
CA ALA A 12 -25.71 -11.58 7.89
C ALA A 12 -24.71 -11.57 9.08
N PRO A 13 -25.20 -11.42 10.32
CA PRO A 13 -24.45 -10.89 11.46
C PRO A 13 -23.76 -11.93 12.37
N GLU A 14 -22.74 -11.45 13.07
CA GLU A 14 -22.19 -11.81 14.39
C GLU A 14 -22.50 -13.20 15.00
N THR A 15 -21.44 -13.96 15.30
CA THR A 15 -21.48 -15.04 16.30
C THR A 15 -20.74 -14.62 17.56
N ILE A 16 -21.53 -14.30 18.59
CA ILE A 16 -21.16 -14.10 19.99
C ILE A 16 -20.67 -15.44 20.58
N LEU A 17 -19.44 -15.49 21.10
CA LEU A 17 -18.95 -16.61 21.91
C LEU A 17 -19.40 -16.43 23.37
N LYS A 18 -20.24 -17.36 23.84
CA LYS A 18 -20.73 -17.46 25.21
C LYS A 18 -19.82 -18.42 25.98
N THR A 19 -19.25 -17.93 27.08
CA THR A 19 -18.61 -18.68 28.16
C THR A 19 -19.63 -19.42 29.01
N ASP A 20 -19.32 -20.66 29.41
CA ASP A 20 -19.78 -21.45 30.59
C ASP A 20 -19.26 -22.90 30.34
N ALA A 21 -18.88 -23.78 31.27
CA ALA A 21 -18.58 -23.80 32.69
C ALA A 21 -17.83 -25.14 32.93
N GLU A 22 -17.24 -25.31 34.11
CA GLU A 22 -16.31 -26.38 34.50
C GLU A 22 -16.93 -27.78 34.62
N ASP A 23 -16.10 -28.83 34.49
CA ASP A 23 -16.23 -30.11 35.21
C ASP A 23 -14.87 -30.84 35.29
N GLU A 24 -14.46 -31.16 36.52
CA GLU A 24 -13.27 -31.94 36.94
C GLU A 24 -13.64 -33.43 37.10
N ASP A 25 -12.79 -34.37 36.62
CA ASP A 25 -12.29 -35.53 37.42
C ASP A 25 -11.19 -36.31 36.66
N SER A 26 -10.22 -36.85 37.40
CA SER A 26 -9.01 -37.59 36.96
C SER A 26 -9.19 -39.12 37.21
N PRO A 27 -8.20 -40.06 37.11
CA PRO A 27 -6.82 -40.04 36.58
C PRO A 27 -6.41 -41.32 35.77
N THR A 28 -5.12 -41.40 35.40
CA THR A 28 -4.21 -42.59 35.34
C THR A 28 -3.70 -43.02 33.95
N GLY A 29 -2.38 -42.98 33.77
CA GLY A 29 -1.68 -43.82 32.78
C GLY A 29 -0.47 -43.17 32.11
N LYS A 30 0.71 -43.29 32.72
CA LYS A 30 2.01 -42.96 32.11
C LYS A 30 2.28 -43.89 30.91
N LYS A 31 2.44 -43.34 29.72
CA LYS A 31 3.10 -43.97 28.56
C LYS A 31 3.73 -42.88 27.71
N GLU A 32 5.02 -42.65 27.92
CA GLU A 32 6.09 -43.17 27.05
C GLU A 32 6.35 -42.16 25.92
N LEU A 33 7.36 -41.34 26.18
CA LEU A 33 7.99 -40.42 25.25
C LEU A 33 8.59 -41.25 24.09
N SER A 34 7.81 -41.49 23.04
CA SER A 34 8.37 -41.60 21.70
C SER A 34 7.90 -40.35 20.97
N ALA A 35 8.71 -39.29 21.02
CA ALA A 35 8.60 -38.17 20.11
C ALA A 35 8.73 -38.75 18.70
N LYS A 36 7.59 -39.11 18.12
CA LYS A 36 7.47 -39.41 16.71
C LYS A 36 7.81 -38.11 16.02
N GLU A 37 8.96 -38.12 15.36
CA GLU A 37 9.24 -37.36 14.14
C GLU A 37 8.48 -36.03 14.18
N GLU A 38 9.04 -35.14 15.01
CA GLU A 38 8.61 -33.78 15.19
C GLU A 38 8.02 -33.25 13.89
N ASP A 39 6.73 -32.93 13.99
CA ASP A 39 5.90 -32.29 12.99
C ASP A 39 6.69 -31.13 12.38
N GLU A 40 7.50 -31.41 11.35
CA GLU A 40 8.05 -30.39 10.48
C GLU A 40 6.82 -29.81 9.79
N LEU A 41 6.31 -28.72 10.35
CA LEU A 41 5.27 -27.88 9.76
C LEU A 41 5.87 -27.26 8.49
N ILE A 42 5.98 -28.08 7.44
CA ILE A 42 6.36 -27.65 6.11
C ILE A 42 5.14 -26.98 5.48
N SER A 43 5.15 -25.66 5.47
CA SER A 43 4.22 -24.88 4.65
C SER A 43 4.44 -25.23 3.17
N MET A 44 3.46 -25.88 2.54
CA MET A 44 3.43 -26.09 1.08
C MET A 44 2.95 -24.86 0.30
N GLU A 45 2.97 -23.68 0.93
CA GLU A 45 2.57 -22.45 0.27
C GLU A 45 3.62 -22.04 -0.75
N THR A 46 3.20 -21.92 -2.01
CA THR A 46 4.01 -21.24 -3.02
C THR A 46 3.91 -19.76 -2.73
N LEU A 47 5.05 -19.11 -2.41
CA LEU A 47 5.12 -17.66 -2.26
C LEU A 47 4.51 -17.05 -3.54
N ARG A 48 3.30 -16.48 -3.43
CA ARG A 48 2.73 -15.80 -4.59
C ARG A 48 3.68 -14.69 -4.96
N GLU A 49 3.94 -14.56 -6.25
CA GLU A 49 4.66 -13.40 -6.76
C GLU A 49 3.97 -12.15 -6.21
N SER A 50 4.78 -11.23 -5.66
CA SER A 50 4.23 -10.00 -5.12
C SER A 50 3.36 -9.35 -6.19
N PRO A 51 2.20 -8.78 -5.82
CA PRO A 51 1.34 -8.10 -6.77
C PRO A 51 2.18 -7.13 -7.61
N VAL A 52 1.96 -7.15 -8.92
CA VAL A 52 2.65 -6.26 -9.86
C VAL A 52 2.36 -4.82 -9.44
N GLN A 53 3.33 -4.19 -8.77
CA GLN A 53 3.20 -2.87 -8.18
C GLN A 53 2.93 -1.80 -9.26
N TRP A 54 3.31 -2.09 -10.52
CA TRP A 54 3.07 -1.25 -11.69
C TRP A 54 2.79 -2.12 -12.94
N PRO A 55 1.60 -2.04 -13.56
CA PRO A 55 1.24 -2.84 -14.73
C PRO A 55 2.18 -2.67 -15.94
N GLU A 56 2.89 -1.53 -16.02
CA GLU A 56 3.86 -1.25 -17.08
C GLU A 56 5.25 -0.99 -16.48
N ARG A 57 6.22 -1.81 -16.85
CA ARG A 57 7.64 -1.62 -16.51
C ARG A 57 8.19 -0.47 -17.35
N PHE A 58 8.50 0.66 -16.72
CA PHE A 58 9.13 1.78 -17.43
C PHE A 58 10.53 1.37 -17.94
N PRO A 59 10.96 1.85 -19.12
CA PRO A 59 12.31 1.60 -19.62
C PRO A 59 13.37 2.01 -18.60
N GLY A 60 14.28 1.10 -18.25
CA GLY A 60 15.34 1.34 -17.25
C GLY A 60 14.96 0.97 -15.80
N MET A 61 13.73 0.47 -15.55
CA MET A 61 13.33 0.00 -14.22
C MET A 61 14.12 -1.24 -13.77
N ASP A 62 14.37 -2.19 -14.67
CA ASP A 62 15.08 -3.44 -14.32
C ASP A 62 16.56 -3.16 -13.99
N ASP A 63 17.20 -2.25 -14.73
CA ASP A 63 18.56 -1.78 -14.44
C ASP A 63 18.62 -1.07 -13.07
N PHE A 64 17.57 -0.30 -12.72
CA PHE A 64 17.49 0.40 -11.43
C PHE A 64 17.31 -0.58 -10.26
N MET A 65 16.44 -1.58 -10.39
CA MET A 65 16.20 -2.58 -9.35
C MET A 65 17.43 -3.47 -9.09
N ASN A 66 18.27 -3.67 -10.10
CA ASN A 66 19.49 -4.46 -10.02
C ASN A 66 20.73 -3.63 -9.68
N MET A 67 20.61 -2.31 -9.58
CA MET A 67 21.73 -1.42 -9.26
C MET A 67 22.04 -1.48 -7.76
N SER A 68 23.29 -1.77 -7.38
CA SER A 68 23.70 -1.73 -5.98
C SER A 68 23.83 -0.32 -5.42
N ASN A 69 23.94 0.68 -6.30
CA ASN A 69 24.09 2.09 -5.95
C ASN A 69 22.84 2.87 -6.37
N THR A 70 21.69 2.51 -5.81
CA THR A 70 20.47 3.31 -5.96
C THR A 70 20.52 4.53 -5.05
N PRO A 71 19.83 5.63 -5.40
CA PRO A 71 19.66 6.78 -4.51
C PRO A 71 19.07 6.42 -3.14
N ILE A 72 18.41 5.26 -3.02
CA ILE A 72 17.92 4.68 -1.76
C ILE A 72 19.07 4.26 -0.83
N HIS A 73 20.19 3.78 -1.38
CA HIS A 73 21.36 3.32 -0.61
C HIS A 73 22.40 4.41 -0.35
N GLN A 74 22.26 5.57 -0.99
CA GLN A 74 23.08 6.73 -0.64
C GLN A 74 22.43 7.43 0.56
N PRO A 75 23.17 7.73 1.65
CA PRO A 75 22.64 8.60 2.68
C PRO A 75 22.32 9.92 1.99
N SER A 76 21.03 10.23 1.88
CA SER A 76 20.55 11.50 1.33
C SER A 76 21.20 12.60 2.17
N GLY A 77 22.27 13.21 1.65
CA GLY A 77 23.01 14.24 2.36
C GLY A 77 22.03 15.29 2.84
N ASP A 78 21.95 15.45 4.17
CA ASP A 78 21.12 16.36 4.94
C ASP A 78 20.10 17.15 4.11
N TYR A 79 19.07 16.45 3.62
CA TYR A 79 17.89 17.08 3.03
C TYR A 79 16.99 17.53 4.18
N SER A 80 17.54 18.35 5.07
CA SER A 80 16.77 19.29 5.84
C SER A 80 16.82 20.59 5.06
N PRO A 81 15.97 20.79 4.03
CA PRO A 81 15.72 22.15 3.59
C PRO A 81 15.18 22.85 4.83
N GLY A 82 16.00 23.69 5.46
CA GLY A 82 15.58 24.43 6.63
C GLY A 82 14.25 25.10 6.31
N VAL A 83 13.24 24.85 7.15
CA VAL A 83 11.87 25.35 6.97
C VAL A 83 11.98 26.82 6.57
N SER A 84 11.61 27.11 5.32
CA SER A 84 11.74 28.48 4.81
C SER A 84 10.86 29.40 5.66
N ASN A 85 11.22 30.68 5.74
CA ASN A 85 10.33 31.67 6.37
C ASN A 85 8.93 31.66 5.73
N MET A 86 8.85 31.31 4.44
CA MET A 86 7.58 31.13 3.74
C MET A 86 6.80 29.90 4.26
N ASP A 87 7.47 28.77 4.44
CA ASP A 87 6.86 27.54 4.94
C ASP A 87 6.36 27.73 6.38
N ALA A 88 7.15 28.42 7.21
CA ALA A 88 6.75 28.80 8.57
C ALA A 88 5.49 29.70 8.55
N ALA A 89 5.39 30.64 7.62
CA ALA A 89 4.20 31.48 7.47
C ALA A 89 2.97 30.67 7.03
N GLN A 90 3.14 29.70 6.12
CA GLN A 90 2.05 28.82 5.69
C GLN A 90 1.57 27.91 6.82
N ILE A 91 2.49 27.34 7.62
CA ILE A 91 2.14 26.53 8.78
C ILE A 91 1.34 27.36 9.79
N ASN A 92 1.79 28.59 10.08
CA ASN A 92 1.05 29.49 10.97
C ASN A 92 -0.33 29.86 10.43
N GLN A 93 -0.45 30.08 9.12
CA GLN A 93 -1.74 30.32 8.47
C GLN A 93 -2.69 29.14 8.67
N LEU A 94 -2.22 27.91 8.41
CA LEU A 94 -3.03 26.69 8.61
C LEU A 94 -3.41 26.48 10.09
N ALA A 95 -2.48 26.77 11.02
CA ALA A 95 -2.72 26.67 12.47
C ALA A 95 -3.76 27.67 12.99
N SER A 96 -3.96 28.79 12.30
CA SER A 96 -4.96 29.80 12.65
C SER A 96 -6.38 29.50 12.17
N LEU A 97 -6.56 28.46 11.34
CA LEU A 97 -7.88 28.07 10.84
C LEU A 97 -8.70 27.36 11.93
N THR A 98 -10.02 27.54 11.88
CA THR A 98 -10.94 26.71 12.67
C THR A 98 -10.96 25.28 12.13
N PRO A 99 -11.36 24.27 12.94
CA PRO A 99 -11.41 22.88 12.50
C PRO A 99 -12.23 22.68 11.22
N ASP A 100 -13.38 23.35 11.10
CA ASP A 100 -14.24 23.24 9.91
C ASP A 100 -13.57 23.81 8.65
N GLN A 101 -12.92 24.98 8.78
CA GLN A 101 -12.15 25.60 7.69
C GLN A 101 -10.94 24.76 7.29
N LEU A 102 -10.27 24.11 8.25
CA LEU A 102 -9.16 23.23 7.98
C LEU A 102 -9.62 21.99 7.18
N ILE A 103 -10.77 21.42 7.55
CA ILE A 103 -11.37 20.28 6.81
C ILE A 103 -11.74 20.70 5.38
N GLU A 104 -12.34 21.87 5.19
CA GLU A 104 -12.66 22.41 3.87
C GLU A 104 -11.38 22.60 3.02
N LYS A 105 -10.32 23.15 3.63
CA LYS A 105 -9.04 23.35 2.95
C LYS A 105 -8.39 22.02 2.54
N ILE A 106 -8.47 20.99 3.39
CA ILE A 106 -7.98 19.64 3.08
C ILE A 106 -8.74 19.05 1.89
N LYS A 107 -10.08 19.18 1.86
CA LYS A 107 -10.90 18.71 0.74
C LYS A 107 -10.53 19.41 -0.57
N SER A 108 -10.39 20.73 -0.55
CA SER A 108 -9.96 21.51 -1.71
C SER A 108 -8.59 21.05 -2.23
N MET A 109 -7.62 20.81 -1.33
CA MET A 109 -6.31 20.28 -1.71
C MET A 109 -6.40 18.88 -2.32
N GLN A 110 -7.25 18.02 -1.78
CA GLN A 110 -7.45 16.68 -2.31
C GLN A 110 -8.02 16.73 -3.75
N ASP A 111 -8.97 17.62 -4.01
CA ASP A 111 -9.51 17.86 -5.35
C ASP A 111 -8.43 18.39 -6.30
N GLU A 112 -7.60 19.34 -5.86
CA GLU A 112 -6.49 19.86 -6.64
C GLU A 112 -5.47 18.78 -7.01
N VAL A 113 -5.07 17.95 -6.05
CA VAL A 113 -4.14 16.83 -6.26
C VAL A 113 -4.73 15.82 -7.24
N TYR A 114 -6.02 15.49 -7.11
CA TYR A 114 -6.70 14.61 -8.05
C TYR A 114 -6.66 15.17 -9.49
N GLN A 115 -7.04 16.44 -9.67
CA GLN A 115 -7.01 17.08 -10.99
C GLN A 115 -5.59 17.17 -11.56
N LEU A 116 -4.58 17.38 -10.71
CA LEU A 116 -3.18 17.36 -11.12
C LEU A 116 -2.75 15.99 -11.60
N GLY A 117 -3.07 14.92 -10.87
CA GLY A 117 -2.77 13.55 -11.29
C GLY A 117 -3.44 13.17 -12.63
N LEU A 118 -4.68 13.60 -12.85
CA LEU A 118 -5.37 13.42 -14.14
C LEU A 118 -4.64 14.12 -15.29
N ARG A 119 -4.14 15.33 -15.06
CA ARG A 119 -3.39 16.11 -16.05
C ARG A 119 -2.03 15.49 -16.33
N GLU A 120 -1.32 15.08 -15.30
CA GLU A 120 -0.02 14.42 -15.40
C GLU A 120 -0.14 13.10 -16.19
N SER A 121 -1.14 12.27 -15.89
CA SER A 121 -1.38 11.01 -16.61
C SER A 121 -1.63 11.24 -18.11
N LYS A 122 -2.38 12.28 -18.46
CA LYS A 122 -2.60 12.68 -19.86
C LYS A 122 -1.31 13.10 -20.54
N GLU A 123 -0.51 13.95 -19.88
CA GLU A 123 0.78 14.40 -20.43
C GLU A 123 1.79 13.25 -20.53
N MET A 124 1.79 12.31 -19.59
CA MET A 124 2.63 11.12 -19.64
C MET A 124 2.29 10.24 -20.84
N THR A 125 1.00 9.99 -21.06
CA THR A 125 0.50 9.25 -22.23
C THR A 125 0.87 9.95 -23.54
N ARG A 126 0.72 11.27 -23.59
CA ARG A 126 1.13 12.08 -24.73
C ARG A 126 2.64 12.00 -24.98
N GLY A 127 3.46 12.08 -23.92
CA GLY A 127 4.91 11.93 -24.00
C GLY A 127 5.32 10.57 -24.57
N LYS A 128 4.64 9.50 -24.14
CA LYS A 128 4.81 8.13 -24.68
C LYS A 128 4.50 8.06 -26.16
N LEU A 129 3.36 8.61 -26.61
CA LEU A 129 2.98 8.62 -28.02
C LEU A 129 3.95 9.43 -28.89
N LEU A 130 4.49 10.52 -28.36
CA LEU A 130 5.49 11.36 -29.03
C LEU A 130 6.92 10.78 -28.98
N GLY A 131 7.10 9.60 -28.38
CA GLY A 131 8.39 8.90 -28.31
C GLY A 131 9.48 9.72 -27.64
N ILE A 132 9.14 10.63 -26.72
CA ILE A 132 10.12 11.54 -26.12
C ILE A 132 11.07 10.80 -25.15
N PHE A 133 10.61 9.70 -24.58
CA PHE A 133 11.39 8.85 -23.69
C PHE A 133 12.39 7.97 -24.44
N ASP A 134 12.10 7.58 -25.69
CA ASP A 134 12.98 6.73 -26.51
C ASP A 134 14.24 7.46 -27.00
N ARG A 135 14.20 8.79 -27.09
CA ARG A 135 15.35 9.61 -27.49
C ARG A 135 16.49 9.53 -26.48
N MET A 136 16.16 9.37 -25.19
CA MET A 136 17.16 9.22 -24.13
C MET A 136 17.87 7.87 -24.19
N ALA A 137 17.22 6.82 -24.71
CA ALA A 137 17.83 5.49 -24.86
C ALA A 137 18.87 5.42 -26.00
N LYS A 138 18.73 6.25 -27.04
CA LYS A 138 19.61 6.21 -28.24
C LYS A 138 20.89 7.04 -28.12
N SER A 139 20.98 7.95 -27.15
CA SER A 139 22.15 8.83 -26.95
C SER A 139 23.34 8.15 -26.24
N LYS A 140 23.20 6.89 -25.81
CA LYS A 140 24.22 6.12 -25.07
C LYS A 140 25.03 5.15 -25.96
N LYS A 141 25.04 5.33 -27.28
CA LYS A 141 25.83 4.54 -28.24
C LYS A 141 27.01 5.32 -28.77
#